data_AF-A0A848DDH3-F1
#
_entry.id   AF-A0A848DDH3-F1
#
_cell.length_a   1.000
_cell.length_b   1.000
_cell.length_c   1.000
_cell.angle_alpha   90.00
_cell.angle_beta   90.00
_cell.angle_gamma   90.00
#
_symmetry.space_group_name_H-M   'P 1'
#
loop_
_entity.id
_entity.type
_entity.pdbx_description
1 polymer ?
#
loop_
_entity_poly.entity_id
_entity_poly.type
_entity_poly.pdbx_seq_one_letter_code
_entity_poly.pdbx_strand_id
1 'polypeptide(L)'
;MVAAQGPAGPRRRLGAELRRLRTKAGLHLDDVAEQLTCSTSKISRLETGKGIPKLPDVRELMRIYGVTSDTERDMLIRLVRDSREQGWWEPYTEGVQPERFVMDSPGRYPALETEAARVRAFNATALHGLVQTPEYAREIMTEFLQHNGPAEIERLVELRAHRQRALRRRESPLYLSVVLDEGLLNRLVGGPEVMAGQLGHILELAALSNVEVRVLPFDAGFHRALAGQFTILEFSGALHDIVYIEGHAGDSYLDGDADVKLYQDVHSDVVGRALGPAASIELISRYRHRLTSEKGLR
;
A
#
# COMPACT_ATOMS: atom_id res chain seq x y z
N MET A 1 21.25 6.26 10.31
CA MET A 1 20.78 4.89 10.05
C MET A 1 19.35 4.79 10.52
N VAL A 2 18.39 4.73 9.60
CA VAL A 2 17.00 4.41 9.95
C VAL A 2 17.00 2.95 10.35
N ALA A 3 16.68 2.64 11.61
CA ALA A 3 16.63 1.26 12.08
C ALA A 3 15.67 0.45 11.20
N ALA A 4 16.09 -0.74 10.78
CA ALA A 4 15.26 -1.68 10.04
C ALA A 4 13.89 -1.80 10.73
N GLN A 5 12.86 -1.33 10.04
CA GLN A 5 11.51 -1.34 10.55
C GLN A 5 10.91 -2.68 10.17
N GLY A 6 10.81 -3.60 11.14
CA GLY A 6 10.10 -4.87 10.94
C GLY A 6 8.63 -4.67 10.53
N PRO A 7 7.86 -5.74 10.33
CA PRO A 7 6.51 -5.65 9.77
C PRO A 7 5.61 -4.62 10.44
N ALA A 8 5.01 -3.76 9.61
CA ALA A 8 4.09 -2.71 10.07
C ALA A 8 2.81 -3.30 10.69
N GLY A 9 2.39 -4.48 10.25
CA GLY A 9 1.21 -5.20 10.74
C GLY A 9 1.23 -5.50 12.23
N PRO A 10 2.17 -6.31 12.74
CA PRO A 10 2.32 -6.60 14.16
C PRO A 10 2.41 -5.34 15.03
N ARG A 11 3.13 -4.29 14.58
CA ARG A 11 3.18 -3.01 15.31
C ARG A 11 1.82 -2.34 15.42
N ARG A 12 1.08 -2.28 14.31
CA ARG A 12 -0.24 -1.63 14.28
C ARG A 12 -1.26 -2.43 15.07
N ARG A 13 -1.23 -3.77 14.98
CA ARG A 13 -2.10 -4.65 15.80
C ARG A 13 -1.78 -4.50 17.27
N LEU A 14 -0.50 -4.49 17.64
CA LEU A 14 -0.06 -4.21 19.01
C LEU A 14 -0.56 -2.84 19.48
N GLY A 15 -0.39 -1.80 18.67
CA GLY A 15 -0.85 -0.45 18.99
C GLY A 15 -2.37 -0.37 19.21
N ALA A 16 -3.15 -1.00 18.33
CA ALA A 16 -4.61 -1.08 18.44
C ALA A 16 -5.05 -1.81 19.72
N GLU A 17 -4.41 -2.95 20.05
CA GLU A 17 -4.70 -3.68 21.29
C GLU A 17 -4.30 -2.89 22.54
N LEU A 18 -3.13 -2.22 22.53
CA LEU A 18 -2.71 -1.35 23.63
C LEU A 18 -3.70 -0.19 23.84
N ARG A 19 -4.17 0.45 22.76
CA ARG A 19 -5.18 1.51 22.83
C ARG A 19 -6.51 0.99 23.37
N ARG A 20 -6.96 -0.19 22.90
CA ARG A 20 -8.18 -0.84 23.37
C ARG A 20 -8.10 -1.12 24.88
N LEU A 21 -6.99 -1.67 25.34
CA LEU A 21 -6.73 -1.98 26.74
C LEU A 21 -6.67 -0.73 27.62
N ARG A 22 -5.97 0.32 27.17
CA ARG A 22 -5.95 1.61 27.87
C ARG A 22 -7.35 2.19 28.04
N THR A 23 -8.12 2.21 26.95
CA THR A 23 -9.49 2.73 26.95
C THR A 23 -10.39 1.90 27.87
N LYS A 24 -10.25 0.56 27.85
CA LYS A 24 -10.97 -0.35 28.75
C LYS A 24 -10.61 -0.12 30.23
N ALA A 25 -9.36 0.23 30.52
CA ALA A 25 -8.90 0.60 31.86
C ALA A 25 -9.34 2.01 32.29
N GLY A 26 -9.97 2.79 31.39
CA GLY A 26 -10.41 4.16 31.69
C GLY A 26 -9.28 5.18 31.80
N LEU A 27 -8.10 4.88 31.26
CA LEU A 27 -6.91 5.71 31.40
C LEU A 27 -6.73 6.66 30.21
N HIS A 28 -6.34 7.90 30.47
CA HIS A 28 -5.87 8.84 29.46
C HIS A 28 -4.39 8.61 29.14
N LEU A 29 -3.90 9.16 28.01
CA LEU A 29 -2.49 9.02 27.64
C LEU A 29 -1.55 9.64 28.68
N ASP A 30 -1.99 10.72 29.34
CA ASP A 30 -1.21 11.44 30.35
C ASP A 30 -1.02 10.59 31.60
N ASP A 31 -2.08 9.91 32.07
CA ASP A 31 -2.02 9.00 33.22
C ASP A 31 -0.98 7.88 33.02
N VAL A 32 -0.93 7.34 31.80
CA VAL A 32 -0.03 6.26 31.43
C VAL A 32 1.41 6.78 31.28
N ALA A 33 1.57 7.95 30.68
CA ALA A 33 2.87 8.59 30.50
C ALA A 33 3.54 8.90 31.85
N GLU A 34 2.76 9.35 32.84
CA GLU A 34 3.23 9.58 34.21
C GLU A 34 3.67 8.26 34.87
N GLN A 35 2.82 7.23 34.83
CA GLN A 35 3.14 5.92 35.42
C GLN A 35 4.36 5.25 34.76
N LEU A 36 4.55 5.41 33.45
CA LEU A 36 5.67 4.86 32.71
C LEU A 36 6.92 5.79 32.72
N THR A 37 6.82 6.96 33.35
CA THR A 37 7.87 8.00 33.36
C THR A 37 8.40 8.30 31.94
N CYS A 38 7.49 8.57 31.01
CA CYS A 38 7.84 8.85 29.63
C CYS A 38 6.96 9.96 29.02
N SER A 39 7.23 10.35 27.77
CA SER A 39 6.38 11.31 27.10
C SER A 39 5.07 10.70 26.61
N THR A 40 4.00 11.48 26.65
CA THR A 40 2.70 11.14 26.05
C THR A 40 2.83 10.78 24.57
N SER A 41 3.75 11.47 23.87
CA SER A 41 4.13 11.17 22.48
C SER A 41 4.69 9.75 22.31
N LYS A 42 5.44 9.20 23.27
CA LYS A 42 5.94 7.82 23.21
C LYS A 42 4.77 6.83 23.25
N ILE A 43 3.82 7.02 24.18
CA ILE A 43 2.64 6.16 24.30
C ILE A 43 1.77 6.25 23.03
N SER A 44 1.49 7.47 22.57
CA SER A 44 0.73 7.71 21.34
C SER A 44 1.39 7.06 20.11
N ARG A 45 2.72 7.13 19.97
CA ARG A 45 3.45 6.44 18.89
C ARG A 45 3.35 4.92 18.97
N LEU A 46 3.36 4.34 20.17
CA LEU A 46 3.15 2.90 20.35
C LEU A 46 1.72 2.51 19.98
N GLU A 47 0.71 3.23 20.46
CA GLU A 47 -0.71 2.98 20.18
C GLU A 47 -1.10 3.18 18.71
N THR A 48 -0.37 4.03 17.98
CA THR A 48 -0.57 4.25 16.54
C THR A 48 0.29 3.33 15.67
N GLY A 49 1.09 2.44 16.26
CA GLY A 49 2.01 1.55 15.54
C GLY A 49 3.17 2.26 14.82
N LYS A 50 3.36 3.56 15.08
CA LYS A 50 4.41 4.42 14.50
C LYS A 50 5.73 4.32 15.27
N GLY A 51 5.71 3.81 16.51
CA GLY A 51 6.89 3.56 17.35
C GLY A 51 7.37 2.11 17.28
N ILE A 52 8.67 1.89 17.49
CA ILE A 52 9.24 0.54 17.63
C ILE A 52 8.97 0.04 19.07
N PRO A 53 8.17 -1.03 19.24
CA PRO A 53 7.83 -1.51 20.58
C PRO A 53 9.02 -2.22 21.22
N LYS A 54 9.28 -1.89 22.49
CA LYS A 54 10.26 -2.59 23.33
C LYS A 54 9.51 -3.50 24.30
N LEU A 55 9.98 -4.73 24.43
CA LEU A 55 9.34 -5.72 25.30
C LEU A 55 9.21 -5.25 26.76
N PRO A 56 10.19 -4.56 27.38
CA PRO A 56 10.02 -3.98 28.71
C PRO A 56 8.89 -2.96 28.80
N ASP A 57 8.81 -2.03 27.83
CA ASP A 57 7.75 -1.01 27.79
C ASP A 57 6.36 -1.67 27.69
N VAL A 58 6.20 -2.67 26.80
CA VAL A 58 4.92 -3.36 26.60
C VAL A 58 4.52 -4.18 27.83
N ARG A 59 5.47 -4.80 28.53
CA ARG A 59 5.20 -5.51 29.79
C ARG A 59 4.67 -4.58 30.87
N GLU A 60 5.24 -3.40 30.98
CA GLU A 60 4.80 -2.41 31.95
C GLU A 60 3.43 -1.84 31.59
N LEU A 61 3.16 -1.59 30.30
CA LEU A 61 1.83 -1.21 29.82
C LEU A 61 0.78 -2.29 30.13
N MET A 62 1.10 -3.58 29.95
CA MET A 62 0.19 -4.67 30.34
C MET A 62 -0.14 -4.64 31.83
N ARG A 63 0.83 -4.28 32.69
CA ARG A 63 0.62 -4.12 34.13
C ARG A 63 -0.29 -2.93 34.43
N ILE A 64 0.00 -1.77 33.84
CA ILE A 64 -0.78 -0.53 34.01
C ILE A 64 -2.22 -0.72 33.54
N TYR A 65 -2.43 -1.42 32.43
CA TYR A 65 -3.77 -1.66 31.86
C TYR A 65 -4.54 -2.79 32.53
N GLY A 66 -3.96 -3.46 33.53
CA GLY A 66 -4.63 -4.53 34.27
C GLY A 66 -4.85 -5.81 33.46
N VAL A 67 -3.95 -6.13 32.51
CA VAL A 67 -4.03 -7.38 31.74
C VAL A 67 -3.72 -8.57 32.65
N THR A 68 -4.71 -9.42 32.90
CA THR A 68 -4.60 -10.61 33.76
C THR A 68 -4.64 -11.94 33.00
N SER A 69 -5.15 -11.96 31.77
CA SER A 69 -5.22 -13.16 30.93
C SER A 69 -3.85 -13.51 30.37
N ASP A 70 -3.37 -14.73 30.64
CA ASP A 70 -2.11 -15.23 30.06
C ASP A 70 -2.17 -15.31 28.54
N THR A 71 -3.33 -15.67 27.97
CA THR A 71 -3.55 -15.66 26.52
C THR A 71 -3.38 -14.27 25.91
N GLU A 72 -3.95 -13.23 26.55
CA GLU A 72 -3.82 -11.84 26.08
C GLU A 72 -2.38 -11.34 26.22
N ARG A 73 -1.68 -11.71 27.30
CA ARG A 73 -0.24 -11.43 27.50
C ARG A 73 0.63 -12.07 26.44
N ASP A 74 0.44 -13.36 26.19
CA ASP A 74 1.22 -14.11 25.21
C ASP A 74 1.02 -13.56 23.80
N MET A 75 -0.23 -13.19 23.45
CA MET A 75 -0.54 -12.51 22.19
C MET A 75 0.23 -11.19 22.06
N LEU A 76 0.22 -10.32 23.07
CA LEU A 76 0.92 -9.02 23.03
C LEU A 76 2.45 -9.21 22.93
N ILE A 77 3.01 -10.15 23.69
CA ILE A 77 4.44 -10.47 23.63
C ILE A 77 4.81 -11.00 22.25
N ARG A 78 3.98 -11.86 21.67
CA ARG A 78 4.17 -12.35 20.30
C ARG A 78 4.16 -11.20 19.30
N LEU A 79 3.19 -10.30 19.36
CA LEU A 79 3.14 -9.13 18.46
C LEU A 79 4.40 -8.25 18.57
N VAL A 80 4.99 -8.12 19.76
CA VAL A 80 6.29 -7.43 19.91
C VAL A 80 7.41 -8.18 19.20
N ARG A 81 7.48 -9.51 19.30
CA ARG A 81 8.50 -10.32 18.61
C ARG A 81 8.32 -10.23 17.10
N ASP A 82 7.11 -10.49 16.61
CA ASP A 82 6.75 -10.45 15.19
C ASP A 82 7.01 -9.05 14.59
N SER A 83 6.84 -7.98 15.37
CA SER A 83 7.14 -6.60 14.92
C SER A 83 8.62 -6.28 14.71
N ARG A 84 9.50 -7.17 15.19
CA ARG A 84 10.96 -7.06 15.10
C ARG A 84 11.57 -8.09 14.16
N GLU A 85 10.76 -8.99 13.59
CA GLU A 85 11.23 -9.89 12.54
C GLU A 85 11.55 -9.10 11.28
N GLN A 86 12.47 -9.61 10.48
CA GLN A 86 12.83 -9.01 9.20
C GLN A 86 11.69 -9.21 8.21
N GLY A 87 11.15 -8.12 7.65
CA GLY A 87 10.15 -8.19 6.59
C GLY A 87 10.71 -8.81 5.32
N TRP A 88 9.90 -9.56 4.57
CA TRP A 88 10.32 -10.22 3.33
C TRP A 88 10.77 -9.22 2.24
N TRP A 89 10.34 -7.95 2.33
CA TRP A 89 10.75 -6.87 1.44
C TRP A 89 12.14 -6.32 1.78
N GLU A 90 12.62 -6.51 3.01
CA GLU A 90 13.85 -5.90 3.49
C GLU A 90 15.07 -6.22 2.63
N PRO A 91 15.32 -7.48 2.20
CA PRO A 91 16.43 -7.82 1.30
C PRO A 91 16.44 -7.04 -0.02
N TYR A 92 15.27 -6.62 -0.52
CA TYR A 92 15.15 -5.83 -1.75
C TYR A 92 15.37 -4.34 -1.51
N THR A 93 15.05 -3.85 -0.32
CA THR A 93 15.08 -2.42 0.04
C THR A 93 16.32 -2.01 0.81
N GLU A 94 17.07 -2.95 1.37
CA GLU A 94 18.26 -2.68 2.15
C GLU A 94 19.35 -2.06 1.27
N GLY A 95 19.92 -0.96 1.74
CA GLY A 95 20.94 -0.21 1.00
C GLY A 95 20.43 0.55 -0.22
N VAL A 96 19.15 0.45 -0.59
CA VAL A 96 18.56 1.29 -1.64
C VAL A 96 18.53 2.73 -1.17
N GLN A 97 19.15 3.62 -1.95
CA GLN A 97 19.12 5.04 -1.63
C GLN A 97 17.68 5.57 -1.69
N PRO A 98 17.18 6.22 -0.63
CA PRO A 98 15.89 6.88 -0.70
C PRO A 98 15.91 8.00 -1.72
N GLU A 99 14.88 8.08 -2.55
CA GLU A 99 14.67 9.19 -3.47
C GLU A 99 13.59 10.08 -2.84
N ARG A 100 13.96 11.29 -2.41
CA ARG A 100 13.17 12.17 -1.53
C ARG A 100 11.74 12.45 -2.01
N PHE A 101 11.45 12.21 -3.28
CA PHE A 101 10.21 12.59 -3.96
C PHE A 101 9.43 11.42 -4.55
N VAL A 102 9.97 10.20 -4.47
CA VAL A 102 9.43 9.03 -5.17
C VAL A 102 9.38 7.83 -4.24
N MET A 103 10.36 7.71 -3.34
CA MET A 103 10.51 6.54 -2.48
C MET A 103 11.30 6.93 -1.23
N ASP A 104 10.67 7.69 -0.33
CA ASP A 104 11.28 8.18 0.90
C ASP A 104 11.57 7.04 1.91
N SER A 105 10.76 5.99 1.85
CA SER A 105 10.86 4.80 2.70
C SER A 105 10.53 3.54 1.89
N PRO A 106 11.52 2.98 1.17
CA PRO A 106 11.30 1.87 0.23
C PRO A 106 10.56 0.65 0.81
N GLY A 107 10.74 0.37 2.10
CA GLY A 107 10.10 -0.76 2.79
C GLY A 107 8.72 -0.48 3.38
N ARG A 108 8.30 0.79 3.52
CA ARG A 108 7.08 1.14 4.27
C ARG A 108 5.81 0.71 3.55
N TYR A 109 5.69 1.05 2.27
CA TYR A 109 4.52 0.68 1.49
C TYR A 109 4.37 -0.86 1.38
N PRO A 110 5.40 -1.65 0.99
CA PRO A 110 5.29 -3.11 0.96
C PRO A 110 4.93 -3.74 2.31
N ALA A 111 5.42 -3.17 3.42
CA ALA A 111 5.08 -3.63 4.76
C ALA A 111 3.59 -3.46 5.08
N LEU A 112 2.96 -2.37 4.62
CA LEU A 112 1.54 -2.12 4.79
C LEU A 112 0.70 -2.95 3.82
N GLU A 113 1.11 -3.04 2.55
CA GLU A 113 0.40 -3.84 1.53
C GLU A 113 0.33 -5.32 1.90
N THR A 114 1.40 -5.87 2.50
CA THR A 114 1.46 -7.28 2.97
C THR A 114 0.32 -7.63 3.94
N GLU A 115 -0.14 -6.64 4.72
CA GLU A 115 -1.15 -6.79 5.76
C GLU A 115 -2.56 -6.40 5.29
N ALA A 116 -2.66 -5.74 4.13
CA ALA A 116 -3.94 -5.35 3.57
C ALA A 116 -4.72 -6.60 3.14
N ALA A 117 -6.02 -6.59 3.40
CA ALA A 117 -6.96 -7.57 2.88
C ALA A 117 -7.50 -7.13 1.51
N ARG A 118 -7.62 -5.81 1.31
CA ARG A 118 -8.02 -5.22 0.03
C ARG A 118 -7.20 -3.97 -0.27
N VAL A 119 -6.91 -3.78 -1.55
CA VAL A 119 -6.31 -2.57 -2.11
C VAL A 119 -7.31 -1.98 -3.10
N ARG A 120 -7.66 -0.71 -2.92
CA ARG A 120 -8.45 0.08 -3.87
C ARG A 120 -7.61 1.24 -4.38
N ALA A 121 -7.59 1.51 -5.68
CA ALA A 121 -6.78 2.61 -6.19
C ALA A 121 -7.46 3.32 -7.37
N PHE A 122 -7.21 4.62 -7.47
CA PHE A 122 -7.42 5.40 -8.68
C PHE A 122 -6.05 5.82 -9.22
N ASN A 123 -5.81 5.52 -10.49
CA ASN A 123 -4.52 5.76 -11.15
C ASN A 123 -4.73 6.65 -12.37
N ALA A 124 -3.99 7.75 -12.43
CA ALA A 124 -4.07 8.73 -13.53
C ALA A 124 -2.71 9.09 -14.15
N THR A 125 -1.60 8.86 -13.45
CA THR A 125 -0.25 9.22 -13.95
C THR A 125 0.60 7.99 -14.30
N ALA A 126 0.45 6.89 -13.56
CA ALA A 126 1.04 5.59 -13.87
C ALA A 126 0.12 4.46 -13.39
N LEU A 127 0.22 3.29 -14.04
CA LEU A 127 -0.49 2.07 -13.63
C LEU A 127 -0.09 1.64 -12.21
N HIS A 128 -1.02 1.06 -11.45
CA HIS A 128 -0.75 0.57 -10.10
C HIS A 128 0.34 -0.51 -10.09
N GLY A 129 1.28 -0.47 -9.12
CA GLY A 129 2.43 -1.40 -9.08
C GLY A 129 2.08 -2.89 -9.07
N LEU A 130 0.89 -3.26 -8.56
CA LEU A 130 0.39 -4.64 -8.57
C LEU A 130 -0.12 -5.13 -9.93
N VAL A 131 -0.29 -4.24 -10.91
CA VAL A 131 -0.70 -4.62 -12.28
C VAL A 131 0.42 -4.44 -13.30
N GLN A 132 1.61 -4.01 -12.90
CA GLN A 132 2.73 -3.73 -13.82
C GLN A 132 3.49 -4.99 -14.23
N THR A 133 4.02 -5.05 -15.45
CA THR A 133 5.03 -6.05 -15.85
C THR A 133 6.42 -5.60 -15.40
N PRO A 134 7.42 -6.50 -15.33
CA PRO A 134 8.80 -6.12 -15.03
C PRO A 134 9.36 -5.07 -15.98
N GLU A 135 9.03 -5.14 -17.28
CA GLU A 135 9.47 -4.20 -18.30
C GLU A 135 8.89 -2.81 -18.06
N TYR A 136 7.57 -2.69 -17.85
CA TYR A 136 6.93 -1.42 -17.53
C TYR A 136 7.47 -0.85 -16.21
N ALA A 137 7.63 -1.69 -15.19
CA ALA A 137 8.13 -1.29 -13.89
C ALA A 137 9.55 -0.72 -13.96
N ARG A 138 10.43 -1.35 -14.73
CA ARG A 138 11.81 -0.92 -14.94
C ARG A 138 11.87 0.47 -15.56
N GLU A 139 11.12 0.71 -16.62
CA GLU A 139 11.06 2.02 -17.31
C GLU A 139 10.64 3.15 -16.36
N ILE A 140 9.57 2.92 -15.59
CA ILE A 140 9.09 3.86 -14.58
C ILE A 140 10.14 4.11 -13.49
N MET A 141 10.75 3.04 -12.97
CA MET A 141 11.74 3.16 -11.90
C MET A 141 13.00 3.86 -12.37
N THR A 142 13.52 3.55 -13.55
CA THR A 142 14.70 4.22 -14.11
C THR A 142 14.47 5.71 -14.31
N GLU A 143 13.27 6.12 -14.75
CA GLU A 143 12.95 7.53 -14.95
C GLU A 143 12.82 8.29 -13.62
N PHE A 144 12.13 7.70 -12.63
CA PHE A 144 11.86 8.38 -11.36
C PHE A 144 12.99 8.28 -10.32
N LEU A 145 13.82 7.23 -10.39
CA LEU A 145 14.88 6.94 -9.42
C LEU A 145 16.26 7.20 -10.04
N GLN A 146 16.48 8.44 -10.48
CA GLN A 146 17.65 8.81 -11.27
C GLN A 146 18.99 8.65 -10.53
N HIS A 147 18.97 8.63 -9.19
CA HIS A 147 20.15 8.40 -8.36
C HIS A 147 20.43 6.91 -8.09
N ASN A 148 19.52 6.01 -8.51
CA ASN A 148 19.66 4.58 -8.30
C ASN A 148 20.33 3.88 -9.49
N GLY A 149 21.32 3.04 -9.20
CA GLY A 149 22.03 2.28 -10.24
C GLY A 149 21.20 1.13 -10.80
N PRO A 150 21.55 0.57 -11.98
CA PRO A 150 20.79 -0.52 -12.61
C PRO A 150 20.52 -1.72 -11.70
N ALA A 151 21.51 -2.12 -10.88
CA ALA A 151 21.33 -3.23 -9.93
C ALA A 151 20.31 -2.93 -8.82
N GLU A 152 20.16 -1.67 -8.42
CA GLU A 152 19.14 -1.26 -7.45
C GLU A 152 17.75 -1.25 -8.10
N ILE A 153 17.66 -0.76 -9.33
CA ILE A 153 16.43 -0.80 -10.12
C ILE A 153 15.95 -2.25 -10.30
N GLU A 154 16.82 -3.17 -10.67
CA GLU A 154 16.44 -4.60 -10.80
C GLU A 154 15.92 -5.19 -9.48
N ARG A 155 16.56 -4.89 -8.34
CA ARG A 155 16.06 -5.34 -7.03
C ARG A 155 14.66 -4.80 -6.74
N LEU A 156 14.37 -3.56 -7.12
CA LEU A 156 13.04 -2.96 -6.94
C LEU A 156 12.01 -3.55 -7.92
N VAL A 157 12.41 -3.88 -9.14
CA VAL A 157 11.57 -4.61 -10.10
C VAL A 157 11.22 -6.01 -9.56
N GLU A 158 12.20 -6.72 -8.99
CA GLU A 158 11.98 -8.01 -8.32
C GLU A 158 11.05 -7.87 -7.11
N LEU A 159 11.22 -6.83 -6.29
CA LEU A 159 10.28 -6.50 -5.20
C LEU A 159 8.86 -6.33 -5.74
N ARG A 160 8.70 -5.59 -6.84
CA ARG A 160 7.38 -5.36 -7.47
C ARG A 160 6.76 -6.66 -7.98
N ALA A 161 7.55 -7.54 -8.59
CA ALA A 161 7.09 -8.87 -9.00
C ALA A 161 6.71 -9.74 -7.79
N HIS A 162 7.49 -9.70 -6.71
CA HIS A 162 7.21 -10.47 -5.50
C HIS A 162 5.91 -10.02 -4.82
N ARG A 163 5.63 -8.70 -4.78
CA ARG A 163 4.36 -8.14 -4.28
C ARG A 163 3.13 -8.74 -4.98
N GLN A 164 3.19 -8.93 -6.30
CA GLN A 164 2.07 -9.46 -7.10
C GLN A 164 1.67 -10.89 -6.74
N ARG A 165 2.54 -11.65 -6.08
CA ARG A 165 2.22 -13.00 -5.58
C ARG A 165 1.03 -12.97 -4.61
N ALA A 166 0.80 -11.84 -3.92
CA ALA A 166 -0.34 -11.65 -3.02
C ALA A 166 -1.71 -11.77 -3.73
N LEU A 167 -1.79 -11.50 -5.04
CA LEU A 167 -3.01 -11.66 -5.83
C LEU A 167 -3.34 -13.13 -6.13
N ARG A 168 -2.33 -14.01 -6.08
CA ARG A 168 -2.44 -15.42 -6.50
C ARG A 168 -2.30 -16.42 -5.34
N ARG A 169 -2.15 -15.94 -4.10
CA ARG A 169 -2.06 -16.84 -2.93
C ARG A 169 -3.38 -17.59 -2.74
N ARG A 170 -3.29 -18.87 -2.38
CA ARG A 170 -4.46 -19.74 -2.20
C ARG A 170 -5.32 -19.33 -1.00
N GLU A 171 -4.68 -18.96 0.10
CA GLU A 171 -5.36 -18.57 1.33
C GLU A 171 -5.46 -17.05 1.41
N SER A 172 -6.70 -16.57 1.62
CA SER A 172 -7.01 -15.15 1.82
C SER A 172 -6.37 -14.22 0.77
N PRO A 173 -6.52 -14.46 -0.55
CA PRO A 173 -5.88 -13.63 -1.58
C PRO A 173 -6.17 -12.14 -1.38
N LEU A 174 -5.19 -11.30 -1.73
CA LEU A 174 -5.39 -9.86 -1.70
C LEU A 174 -6.46 -9.48 -2.73
N TYR A 175 -7.50 -8.76 -2.30
CA TYR A 175 -8.47 -8.19 -3.23
C TYR A 175 -7.92 -6.89 -3.81
N LEU A 176 -7.90 -6.77 -5.14
CA LEU A 176 -7.43 -5.58 -5.84
C LEU A 176 -8.58 -4.97 -6.63
N SER A 177 -8.82 -3.67 -6.47
CA SER A 177 -9.75 -2.88 -7.26
C SER A 177 -9.01 -1.66 -7.79
N VAL A 178 -8.79 -1.59 -9.10
CA VAL A 178 -8.11 -0.45 -9.73
C VAL A 178 -9.04 0.24 -10.72
N VAL A 179 -9.16 1.56 -10.60
CA VAL A 179 -9.79 2.42 -11.60
C VAL A 179 -8.67 3.16 -12.32
N LEU A 180 -8.53 2.89 -13.61
CA LEU A 180 -7.52 3.46 -14.47
C LEU A 180 -8.13 4.61 -15.28
N ASP A 181 -7.52 5.79 -15.24
CA ASP A 181 -7.84 6.84 -16.22
C ASP A 181 -7.53 6.33 -17.65
N GLU A 182 -8.43 6.57 -18.60
CA GLU A 182 -8.27 6.12 -19.99
C GLU A 182 -6.96 6.62 -20.62
N GLY A 183 -6.48 7.80 -20.21
CA GLY A 183 -5.20 8.35 -20.67
C GLY A 183 -3.99 7.44 -20.39
N LEU A 184 -4.06 6.61 -19.35
CA LEU A 184 -3.01 5.63 -19.05
C LEU A 184 -2.88 4.56 -20.12
N LEU A 185 -3.96 4.21 -20.82
CA LEU A 185 -3.93 3.19 -21.87
C LEU A 185 -3.21 3.69 -23.13
N ASN A 186 -3.05 5.01 -23.26
CA ASN A 186 -2.43 5.67 -24.40
C ASN A 186 -0.99 6.14 -24.14
N ARG A 187 -0.62 6.38 -22.88
CA ARG A 187 0.70 6.88 -22.51
C ARG A 187 1.75 5.78 -22.71
N LEU A 188 2.69 6.00 -23.62
CA LEU A 188 3.75 5.04 -23.90
C LEU A 188 4.81 5.07 -22.79
N VAL A 189 5.02 3.92 -22.16
CA VAL A 189 6.10 3.66 -21.20
C VAL A 189 6.90 2.50 -21.76
N GLY A 190 8.21 2.69 -21.97
CA GLY A 190 9.05 1.71 -22.68
C GLY A 190 8.68 1.49 -24.16
N GLY A 191 7.89 2.40 -24.74
CA GLY A 191 7.42 2.31 -26.13
C GLY A 191 6.23 1.37 -26.34
N PRO A 192 5.79 1.18 -27.62
CA PRO A 192 4.57 0.45 -27.94
C PRO A 192 4.57 -1.03 -27.55
N GLU A 193 5.73 -1.67 -27.59
CA GLU A 193 5.86 -3.11 -27.27
C GLU A 193 5.68 -3.39 -25.79
N VAL A 194 6.41 -2.65 -24.94
CA VAL A 194 6.26 -2.73 -23.48
C VAL A 194 4.83 -2.41 -23.08
N MET A 195 4.25 -1.36 -23.67
CA MET A 195 2.87 -0.98 -23.35
C MET A 195 1.84 -2.02 -23.82
N ALA A 196 2.02 -2.65 -24.99
CA ALA A 196 1.14 -3.72 -25.44
C ALA A 196 1.23 -4.98 -24.56
N GLY A 197 2.43 -5.34 -24.11
CA GLY A 197 2.65 -6.41 -23.14
C GLY A 197 2.00 -6.09 -21.79
N GLN A 198 2.16 -4.86 -21.32
CA GLN A 198 1.55 -4.35 -20.10
C GLN A 198 0.02 -4.41 -20.11
N LEU A 199 -0.62 -3.97 -21.20
CA LEU A 199 -2.07 -4.08 -21.35
C LEU A 199 -2.53 -5.54 -21.44
N GLY A 200 -1.73 -6.42 -22.07
CA GLY A 200 -1.96 -7.87 -22.07
C GLY A 200 -1.99 -8.45 -20.65
N HIS A 201 -1.01 -8.11 -19.82
CA HIS A 201 -0.93 -8.54 -18.42
C HIS A 201 -2.13 -8.07 -17.58
N ILE A 202 -2.61 -6.84 -17.79
CA ILE A 202 -3.82 -6.35 -17.13
C ILE A 202 -5.04 -7.22 -17.48
N LEU A 203 -5.20 -7.61 -18.75
CA LEU A 203 -6.29 -8.49 -19.19
C LEU A 203 -6.20 -9.87 -18.52
N GLU A 204 -4.99 -10.41 -18.36
CA GLU A 204 -4.77 -11.68 -17.64
C GLU A 204 -5.12 -11.58 -16.16
N LEU A 205 -4.72 -10.48 -15.50
CA LEU A 205 -5.06 -10.24 -14.09
C LEU A 205 -6.55 -10.04 -13.88
N ALA A 206 -7.25 -9.38 -14.80
CA ALA A 206 -8.70 -9.16 -14.75
C ALA A 206 -9.52 -10.47 -14.82
N ALA A 207 -8.90 -11.61 -15.19
CA ALA A 207 -9.53 -12.92 -15.12
C ALA A 207 -9.54 -13.53 -13.70
N LEU A 208 -8.79 -12.97 -12.75
CA LEU A 208 -8.80 -13.41 -11.36
C LEU A 208 -10.04 -12.92 -10.62
N SER A 209 -10.68 -13.78 -9.83
CA SER A 209 -11.92 -13.44 -9.11
C SER A 209 -11.76 -12.40 -8.01
N ASN A 210 -10.52 -12.15 -7.58
CA ASN A 210 -10.14 -11.16 -6.58
C ASN A 210 -9.53 -9.89 -7.18
N VAL A 211 -9.58 -9.70 -8.50
CA VAL A 211 -9.07 -8.52 -9.19
C VAL A 211 -10.17 -7.86 -10.01
N GLU A 212 -10.46 -6.60 -9.70
CA GLU A 212 -11.37 -5.75 -10.47
C GLU A 212 -10.56 -4.64 -11.15
N VAL A 213 -10.66 -4.57 -12.48
CA VAL A 213 -10.07 -3.50 -13.29
C VAL A 213 -11.20 -2.74 -13.97
N ARG A 214 -11.24 -1.43 -13.74
CA ARG A 214 -12.15 -0.52 -14.45
C ARG A 214 -11.38 0.57 -15.16
N VAL A 215 -11.93 1.06 -16.25
CA VAL A 215 -11.42 2.24 -16.94
C VAL A 215 -12.40 3.39 -16.75
N LEU A 216 -11.89 4.55 -16.32
CA LEU A 216 -12.64 5.80 -16.30
C LEU A 216 -12.46 6.48 -17.67
N PRO A 217 -13.51 6.51 -18.51
CA PRO A 217 -13.41 7.01 -19.87
C PRO A 217 -13.34 8.54 -19.91
N PHE A 218 -12.82 9.11 -20.99
CA PHE A 218 -12.71 10.57 -21.16
C PHE A 218 -14.07 11.31 -21.08
N ASP A 219 -15.15 10.66 -21.47
CA ASP A 219 -16.51 11.22 -21.42
C ASP A 219 -17.13 11.23 -20.00
N ALA A 220 -16.44 10.66 -18.99
CA ALA A 220 -16.82 10.79 -17.59
C ALA A 220 -16.71 12.23 -17.05
N GLY A 221 -16.04 13.12 -17.81
CA GLY A 221 -15.95 14.55 -17.53
C GLY A 221 -15.15 14.88 -16.27
N PHE A 222 -15.39 16.05 -15.69
CA PHE A 222 -14.71 16.48 -14.48
C PHE A 222 -15.22 15.69 -13.25
N HIS A 223 -14.32 15.06 -12.50
CA HIS A 223 -14.66 14.20 -11.36
C HIS A 223 -13.75 14.46 -10.15
N ARG A 224 -14.15 13.96 -8.97
CA ARG A 224 -13.50 14.30 -7.69
C ARG A 224 -12.05 13.81 -7.59
N ALA A 225 -11.72 12.69 -8.23
CA ALA A 225 -10.38 12.12 -8.18
C ALA A 225 -9.34 12.84 -9.08
N LEU A 226 -9.73 13.86 -9.85
CA LEU A 226 -8.78 14.70 -10.61
C LEU A 226 -7.77 15.44 -9.71
N ALA A 227 -8.06 15.54 -8.40
CA ALA A 227 -7.12 16.07 -7.42
C ALA A 227 -5.81 15.25 -7.34
N GLY A 228 -5.83 13.97 -7.72
CA GLY A 228 -4.64 13.13 -7.76
C GLY A 228 -4.95 11.63 -7.63
N GLN A 229 -3.97 10.82 -8.00
CA GLN A 229 -4.01 9.37 -7.78
C GLN A 229 -3.84 9.04 -6.30
N PHE A 230 -4.40 7.91 -5.87
CA PHE A 230 -4.31 7.43 -4.49
C PHE A 230 -4.57 5.93 -4.41
N THR A 231 -4.11 5.33 -3.32
CA THR A 231 -4.37 3.93 -2.96
C THR A 231 -4.94 3.86 -1.54
N ILE A 232 -6.01 3.11 -1.34
CA ILE A 232 -6.59 2.78 -0.03
C ILE A 232 -6.19 1.34 0.30
N LEU A 233 -5.45 1.18 1.37
CA LEU A 233 -5.11 -0.11 1.98
C LEU A 233 -6.16 -0.41 3.05
N GLU A 234 -7.02 -1.39 2.78
CA GLU A 234 -8.06 -1.82 3.71
C GLU A 234 -7.58 -3.04 4.51
N PHE A 235 -7.65 -2.96 5.83
CA PHE A 235 -7.16 -4.00 6.73
C PHE A 235 -8.32 -4.78 7.35
N SER A 236 -8.07 -6.04 7.70
CA SER A 236 -9.05 -6.84 8.45
C SER A 236 -8.98 -6.56 9.95
N GLY A 237 -10.11 -6.68 10.65
CA GLY A 237 -10.18 -6.60 12.11
C GLY A 237 -10.26 -5.17 12.63
N ALA A 238 -9.52 -4.87 13.70
CA ALA A 238 -9.56 -3.58 14.40
C ALA A 238 -8.53 -2.54 13.86
N LEU A 239 -7.88 -2.83 12.73
CA LEU A 239 -6.92 -1.92 12.13
C LEU A 239 -7.64 -0.87 11.29
N HIS A 240 -7.27 0.40 11.46
CA HIS A 240 -7.77 1.49 10.61
C HIS A 240 -7.24 1.33 9.17
N ASP A 241 -8.04 1.69 8.18
CA ASP A 241 -7.58 1.76 6.80
C ASP A 241 -6.57 2.90 6.62
N ILE A 242 -5.75 2.81 5.57
CA ILE A 242 -4.74 3.82 5.26
C ILE A 242 -4.91 4.28 3.82
N VAL A 243 -4.93 5.59 3.60
CA VAL A 243 -4.78 6.19 2.28
C VAL A 243 -3.30 6.49 2.06
N TYR A 244 -2.77 5.99 0.95
CA TYR A 244 -1.44 6.26 0.43
C TYR A 244 -1.53 7.18 -0.79
N ILE A 245 -0.75 8.25 -0.77
CA ILE A 245 -0.68 9.25 -1.83
C ILE A 245 0.79 9.50 -2.13
N GLU A 246 1.15 9.38 -3.39
CA GLU A 246 2.48 9.68 -3.90
C GLU A 246 2.54 11.15 -4.30
N GLY A 247 3.63 11.84 -3.96
CA GLY A 247 3.80 13.23 -4.30
C GLY A 247 5.27 13.62 -4.42
N HIS A 248 5.52 14.69 -5.18
CA HIS A 248 6.86 15.24 -5.39
C HIS A 248 7.53 15.80 -4.13
N ALA A 249 6.90 15.72 -2.96
CA ALA A 249 7.49 16.08 -1.66
C ALA A 249 7.59 14.86 -0.72
N GLY A 250 7.47 13.65 -1.26
CA GLY A 250 7.42 12.39 -0.53
C GLY A 250 6.00 11.85 -0.40
N ASP A 251 5.91 10.66 0.19
CA ASP A 251 4.67 9.92 0.32
C ASP A 251 3.84 10.39 1.53
N SER A 252 2.52 10.43 1.37
CA SER A 252 1.58 10.70 2.45
C SER A 252 0.80 9.44 2.80
N TYR A 253 0.70 9.16 4.10
CA TYR A 253 -0.07 8.04 4.66
C TYR A 253 -1.09 8.60 5.64
N LEU A 254 -2.35 8.69 5.22
CA LEU A 254 -3.46 9.20 6.01
C LEU A 254 -4.16 8.04 6.71
N ASP A 255 -4.22 8.09 8.03
CA ASP A 255 -4.83 7.06 8.89
C ASP A 255 -5.98 7.60 9.76
N GLY A 256 -6.40 8.85 9.52
CA GLY A 256 -7.53 9.48 10.20
C GLY A 256 -8.86 9.08 9.57
N ASP A 257 -9.86 8.73 10.40
CA ASP A 257 -11.14 8.20 9.93
C ASP A 257 -11.87 9.15 8.95
N ALA A 258 -11.79 10.47 9.16
CA ALA A 258 -12.40 11.47 8.28
C ALA A 258 -11.71 11.52 6.90
N ASP A 259 -10.38 11.46 6.87
CA ASP A 259 -9.60 11.46 5.62
C ASP A 259 -9.83 10.16 4.85
N VAL A 260 -9.75 9.02 5.53
CA VAL A 260 -10.02 7.70 4.95
C VAL A 260 -11.42 7.67 4.35
N LYS A 261 -12.43 8.12 5.11
CA LYS A 261 -13.82 8.17 4.64
C LYS A 261 -13.97 9.05 3.40
N LEU A 262 -13.33 10.21 3.38
CA LEU A 262 -13.33 11.11 2.23
C LEU A 262 -12.79 10.39 0.98
N TYR A 263 -11.65 9.71 1.08
CA TYR A 263 -11.06 8.99 -0.07
C TYR A 263 -11.88 7.76 -0.49
N GLN A 264 -12.51 7.05 0.45
CA GLN A 264 -13.46 5.97 0.12
C GLN A 264 -14.67 6.49 -0.68
N ASP A 265 -15.18 7.68 -0.32
CA ASP A 265 -16.28 8.31 -1.04
C ASP A 265 -15.84 8.80 -2.43
N VAL A 266 -14.62 9.35 -2.55
CA VAL A 266 -14.03 9.72 -3.86
C VAL A 266 -13.84 8.48 -4.74
N HIS A 267 -13.31 7.39 -4.18
CA HIS A 267 -13.16 6.12 -4.92
C HIS A 267 -14.52 5.58 -5.40
N SER A 268 -15.55 5.66 -4.55
CA SER A 268 -16.89 5.20 -4.90
C SER A 268 -17.52 6.04 -6.03
N ASP A 269 -17.30 7.36 -6.03
CA ASP A 269 -17.73 8.25 -7.13
C ASP A 269 -17.07 7.88 -8.46
N VAL A 270 -15.75 7.65 -8.50
CA VAL A 270 -15.09 7.26 -9.75
C VAL A 270 -15.46 5.85 -10.21
N VAL A 271 -15.67 4.89 -9.29
CA VAL A 271 -16.19 3.56 -9.64
C VAL A 271 -17.57 3.65 -10.29
N GLY A 272 -18.44 4.54 -9.80
CA GLY A 272 -19.78 4.76 -10.34
C GLY A 272 -19.80 5.42 -11.72
N ARG A 273 -18.72 6.11 -12.11
CA ARG A 273 -18.54 6.76 -13.42
C ARG A 273 -17.72 5.93 -14.41
N ALA A 274 -16.90 5.02 -13.90
CA ALA A 274 -16.07 4.15 -14.72
C ALA A 274 -16.91 3.13 -15.48
N LEU A 275 -16.36 2.64 -16.59
CA LEU A 275 -16.92 1.52 -17.32
C LEU A 275 -17.01 0.29 -16.40
N GLY A 276 -18.04 -0.53 -16.61
CA GLY A 276 -18.12 -1.85 -15.97
C GLY A 276 -16.91 -2.73 -16.36
N PRO A 277 -16.62 -3.80 -15.60
CA PRO A 277 -15.43 -4.64 -15.85
C PRO A 277 -15.33 -5.18 -17.29
N ALA A 278 -16.43 -5.66 -17.86
CA ALA A 278 -16.44 -6.19 -19.23
C ALA A 278 -16.13 -5.13 -20.29
N ALA A 279 -16.75 -3.95 -20.20
CA ALA A 279 -16.51 -2.84 -21.12
C ALA A 279 -15.08 -2.27 -20.96
N SER A 280 -14.55 -2.29 -19.73
CA SER A 280 -13.15 -1.93 -19.45
C SER A 280 -12.16 -2.88 -20.13
N ILE A 281 -12.40 -4.20 -20.05
CA ILE A 281 -11.62 -5.24 -20.74
C ILE A 281 -11.64 -5.05 -22.26
N GLU A 282 -12.81 -4.73 -22.82
CA GLU A 282 -12.96 -4.45 -24.25
C GLU A 282 -12.14 -3.21 -24.65
N LEU A 283 -12.26 -2.12 -23.89
CA LEU A 283 -11.51 -0.89 -24.13
C LEU A 283 -10.00 -1.13 -24.06
N ILE A 284 -9.51 -1.81 -23.02
CA ILE A 284 -8.09 -2.17 -22.88
C ILE A 284 -7.62 -3.01 -24.07
N SER A 285 -8.42 -3.98 -24.51
CA SER A 285 -8.12 -4.81 -25.69
C SER A 285 -7.99 -3.98 -26.97
N ARG A 286 -8.87 -2.99 -27.18
CA ARG A 286 -8.77 -2.07 -28.34
C ARG A 286 -7.48 -1.26 -28.33
N TYR A 287 -7.11 -0.69 -27.17
CA TYR A 287 -5.85 0.04 -27.02
C TYR A 287 -4.63 -0.85 -27.30
N ARG A 288 -4.62 -2.06 -26.73
CA ARG A 288 -3.57 -3.05 -26.99
C ARG A 288 -3.46 -3.40 -28.47
N HIS A 289 -4.59 -3.69 -29.13
CA HIS A 289 -4.60 -4.00 -30.56
C HIS A 289 -4.02 -2.87 -31.40
N ARG A 290 -4.44 -1.63 -31.16
CA ARG A 290 -3.90 -0.46 -31.87
C ARG A 290 -2.37 -0.37 -31.76
N LEU A 291 -1.82 -0.54 -30.55
CA LEU A 291 -0.36 -0.54 -30.33
C LEU A 291 0.37 -1.64 -31.10
N THR A 292 -0.26 -2.82 -31.26
CA THR A 292 0.31 -3.92 -32.03
C THR A 292 0.13 -3.77 -33.55
N SER A 293 -0.92 -3.09 -34.01
CA SER A 293 -1.23 -2.90 -35.43
C SER A 293 -0.46 -1.72 -36.05
N GLU A 294 -0.21 -0.66 -35.30
CA GLU A 294 0.59 0.49 -35.76
C GLU A 294 2.07 0.15 -36.00
N LYS A 295 2.56 -1.01 -35.50
CA LYS A 295 3.85 -1.59 -35.92
C LYS A 295 3.92 -1.90 -37.42
N GLY A 296 2.79 -1.93 -38.13
CA GLY A 296 2.74 -2.10 -39.59
C GLY A 296 2.82 -0.81 -40.42
N LEU A 297 2.91 0.37 -39.79
CA LEU A 297 2.83 1.68 -40.46
C LEU A 297 4.04 2.60 -40.17
N ARG A 298 5.11 2.09 -39.55
CA ARG A 298 6.38 2.81 -39.40
C ARG A 298 7.51 2.02 -40.05
#